data_AF-A0A4U3AA21-F1
#
_entry.id   AF-A0A4U3AA21-F1
#
_cell.length_a   1.000
_cell.length_b   1.000
_cell.length_c   1.000
_cell.angle_alpha   90.00
_cell.angle_beta   90.00
_cell.angle_gamma   90.00
#
_symmetry.space_group_name_H-M   'P 1'
#
loop_
_entity.id
_entity.type
_entity.pdbx_description
1 polymer ?
#
loop_
_entity_poly.entity_id
_entity_poly.type
_entity_poly.pdbx_seq_one_letter_code
_entity_poly.pdbx_strand_id
1 'polypeptide(L)'
;SYDPLDDTKVWDEKSYPLIPVGKMVLNKNPENYMEEVEKVAFSPSNLLDGAELSDDKMLQGRANIYSDSQRRRLGSEFRKLAINQQQNWTPANQITSGDGRYVEGKLERTSITKQDDFTQPTEFY
;
A
#
# COMPACT_ATOMS: atom_id res chain seq x y z
N SER A 1 18.13 -16.65 6.82
CA SER A 1 17.62 -15.48 6.09
C SER A 1 16.38 -15.89 5.32
N TYR A 2 15.36 -15.04 5.24
CA TYR A 2 14.13 -15.29 4.46
C TYR A 2 13.94 -14.14 3.46
N ASP A 3 13.04 -14.33 2.48
CA ASP A 3 12.69 -13.30 1.50
C ASP A 3 11.92 -12.15 2.19
N PRO A 4 12.40 -10.89 2.16
CA PRO A 4 11.70 -9.77 2.78
C PRO A 4 10.31 -9.50 2.20
N LEU A 5 9.96 -10.07 1.05
CA LEU A 5 8.66 -9.97 0.37
C LEU A 5 7.72 -11.17 0.64
N ASP A 6 8.10 -12.08 1.53
CA ASP A 6 7.25 -13.18 1.99
C ASP A 6 6.33 -12.71 3.13
N ASP A 7 5.05 -12.54 2.82
CA ASP A 7 4.00 -12.08 3.75
C ASP A 7 3.68 -13.05 4.89
N THR A 8 4.27 -14.25 4.88
CA THR A 8 4.20 -15.21 5.99
C THR A 8 5.27 -14.99 7.05
N LYS A 9 6.18 -14.01 6.87
CA LYS A 9 7.30 -13.72 7.76
C LYS A 9 7.18 -12.35 8.41
N VAL A 10 7.85 -12.20 9.55
CA VAL A 10 7.96 -10.94 10.28
C VAL A 10 9.41 -10.50 10.32
N TRP A 11 9.65 -9.19 10.23
CA TRP A 11 10.96 -8.62 10.40
C TRP A 11 11.36 -8.62 11.87
N ASP A 12 12.57 -9.12 12.15
CA ASP A 12 13.12 -9.13 13.50
C ASP A 12 13.36 -7.70 14.01
N GLU A 13 12.66 -7.32 15.07
CA GLU A 13 12.71 -5.95 15.61
C GLU A 13 14.09 -5.54 16.13
N LYS A 14 14.97 -6.50 16.48
CA LYS A 14 16.35 -6.18 16.86
C LYS A 14 17.18 -5.73 15.66
N SER A 15 16.90 -6.31 14.49
CA SER A 15 17.56 -6.00 13.23
C SER A 15 16.91 -4.79 12.53
N TYR A 16 15.60 -4.63 12.69
CA TYR A 16 14.79 -3.58 12.09
C TYR A 16 13.89 -2.93 13.17
N PRO A 17 14.44 -2.02 14.00
CA PRO A 17 13.68 -1.41 15.08
C PRO A 17 12.55 -0.54 14.55
N LEU A 18 11.43 -0.51 15.28
CA LEU A 18 10.27 0.31 14.95
C LEU A 18 10.63 1.80 14.99
N ILE A 19 10.31 2.53 13.92
CA ILE A 19 10.48 3.98 13.83
C ILE A 19 9.12 4.66 14.08
N PRO A 20 8.99 5.51 15.11
CA PRO A 20 7.74 6.24 15.36
C PRO A 20 7.43 7.23 14.23
N VAL A 21 6.21 7.17 13.68
CA VAL A 21 5.73 8.08 12.62
C VAL A 21 4.67 9.06 13.14
N GLY A 22 3.71 8.59 13.94
CA GLY A 22 2.61 9.41 14.43
C GLY A 22 1.58 8.65 15.26
N LYS A 23 0.43 9.28 15.52
CA LYS A 23 -0.67 8.70 16.32
C LYS A 23 -2.02 8.86 15.60
N MET A 24 -2.73 7.75 15.43
CA MET A 24 -4.12 7.74 14.98
C MET A 24 -5.06 7.78 16.20
N VAL A 25 -6.09 8.62 16.16
CA VAL A 25 -7.09 8.75 17.23
C VAL A 25 -8.48 8.58 16.63
N LEU A 26 -9.25 7.62 17.16
CA LEU A 26 -10.66 7.43 16.83
C LEU A 26 -11.51 8.11 17.90
N ASN A 27 -12.16 9.23 17.56
CA ASN A 27 -12.86 10.10 18.52
C ASN A 27 -14.35 10.33 18.18
N LYS A 28 -14.87 9.68 17.14
CA LYS A 28 -16.27 9.81 16.70
C LYS A 28 -16.79 8.47 16.18
N ASN A 29 -18.01 8.13 16.58
CA ASN A 29 -18.77 7.00 16.02
C ASN A 29 -19.54 7.44 14.76
N PRO A 30 -19.84 6.51 13.84
CA PRO A 30 -20.67 6.80 12.67
C PRO A 30 -22.08 7.22 13.08
N GLU A 31 -22.68 8.15 12.34
CA GLU A 31 -24.07 8.58 12.51
C GLU A 31 -25.03 7.65 11.75
N ASN A 32 -24.58 7.14 10.60
CA ASN A 32 -25.27 6.14 9.81
C ASN A 32 -24.33 4.99 9.43
N TYR A 33 -24.53 3.86 10.10
CA TYR A 33 -23.73 2.65 9.88
C TYR A 33 -23.78 2.15 8.42
N MET A 34 -24.92 2.23 7.75
CA MET A 34 -25.05 1.76 6.37
C MET A 34 -24.25 2.64 5.40
N GLU A 35 -24.30 3.96 5.58
CA GLU A 35 -23.62 4.90 4.69
C GLU A 35 -22.12 5.04 4.98
N GLU A 36 -21.72 4.94 6.26
CA GLU A 36 -20.35 5.20 6.68
C GLU A 36 -19.51 3.93 6.93
N VAL A 37 -20.14 2.80 7.26
CA VAL A 37 -19.42 1.55 7.56
C VAL A 37 -19.66 0.53 6.45
N GLU A 38 -20.91 0.17 6.16
CA GLU A 38 -21.17 -0.87 5.16
C GLU A 38 -20.70 -0.47 3.76
N LYS A 39 -20.76 0.82 3.42
CA LYS A 39 -20.36 1.32 2.10
C LYS A 39 -18.91 1.77 2.00
N VAL A 40 -18.13 1.72 3.08
CA VAL A 40 -16.71 2.09 3.02
C VAL A 40 -15.95 1.10 2.12
N ALA A 41 -15.01 1.62 1.34
CA ALA A 41 -14.26 0.87 0.34
C ALA A 41 -12.77 1.20 0.42
N PHE A 42 -11.99 0.29 0.99
CA PHE A 42 -10.53 0.39 1.05
C PHE A 42 -9.86 -0.36 -0.11
N SER A 43 -8.73 0.15 -0.58
CA SER A 43 -7.90 -0.53 -1.57
C SER A 43 -6.43 -0.15 -1.38
N PRO A 44 -5.49 -1.11 -1.41
CA PRO A 44 -4.06 -0.81 -1.27
C PRO A 44 -3.49 -0.07 -2.49
N SER A 45 -4.21 -0.02 -3.62
CA SER A 45 -3.83 0.77 -4.80
C SER A 45 -4.15 2.27 -4.68
N ASN A 46 -4.78 2.70 -3.58
CA ASN A 46 -4.97 4.12 -3.26
C ASN A 46 -3.71 4.67 -2.56
N LEU A 47 -2.63 4.85 -3.33
CA LEU A 47 -1.35 5.34 -2.81
C LEU A 47 -1.30 6.87 -2.77
N LEU A 48 -0.50 7.40 -1.85
CA LEU A 48 -0.09 8.81 -1.79
C LEU A 48 1.23 8.98 -2.52
N ASP A 49 1.54 10.20 -2.94
CA ASP A 49 2.83 10.51 -3.57
C ASP A 49 3.99 10.16 -2.63
N GLY A 50 4.98 9.43 -3.14
CA GLY A 50 6.10 8.89 -2.38
C GLY A 50 5.90 7.48 -1.78
N ALA A 51 4.71 6.90 -1.92
CA ALA A 51 4.46 5.49 -1.58
C ALA A 51 4.34 4.62 -2.84
N GLU A 52 4.92 3.42 -2.79
CA GLU A 52 4.94 2.45 -3.89
C GLU A 52 4.63 1.04 -3.37
N LEU A 53 4.18 0.16 -4.27
CA LEU A 53 3.97 -1.26 -3.96
C LEU A 53 5.30 -2.00 -4.07
N SER A 54 5.58 -2.89 -3.13
CA SER A 54 6.67 -3.86 -3.26
C SER A 54 6.27 -5.02 -4.19
N ASP A 55 7.24 -5.82 -4.63
CA ASP A 55 7.01 -7.00 -5.46
C ASP A 55 6.50 -8.23 -4.68
N ASP A 56 5.93 -8.01 -3.49
CA ASP A 56 5.19 -9.03 -2.75
C ASP A 56 4.01 -9.52 -3.60
N LYS A 57 4.01 -10.83 -3.90
CA LYS A 57 3.04 -11.46 -4.80
C LYS A 57 1.60 -11.29 -4.32
N MET A 58 1.38 -11.33 -3.00
CA MET A 58 0.06 -11.15 -2.40
C MET A 58 -0.35 -9.68 -2.46
N LEU A 59 0.56 -8.74 -2.21
CA LEU A 59 0.29 -7.31 -2.36
C LEU A 59 -0.10 -6.95 -3.80
N GLN A 60 0.65 -7.45 -4.79
CA GLN A 60 0.38 -7.22 -6.20
C GLN A 60 -1.02 -7.72 -6.61
N GLY A 61 -1.44 -8.89 -6.13
CA GLY A 61 -2.80 -9.39 -6.34
C GLY A 61 -3.86 -8.49 -5.69
N ARG A 62 -3.63 -8.06 -4.45
CA ARG A 62 -4.57 -7.21 -3.69
C ARG A 62 -4.72 -5.82 -4.29
N ALA A 63 -3.71 -5.27 -4.94
CA ALA A 63 -3.79 -3.98 -5.64
C ALA A 63 -4.94 -3.94 -6.67
N ASN A 64 -5.24 -5.09 -7.29
CA ASN A 64 -6.28 -5.26 -8.30
C ASN A 64 -7.62 -5.71 -7.72
N ILE A 65 -7.60 -6.79 -6.92
CA ILE A 65 -8.81 -7.50 -6.49
C ILE A 65 -9.76 -6.61 -5.68
N TYR A 66 -9.23 -5.71 -4.85
CA TYR A 66 -10.08 -4.85 -4.02
C TYR A 66 -10.93 -3.94 -4.89
N SER A 67 -10.33 -3.20 -5.82
CA SER A 67 -11.09 -2.27 -6.66
C SER A 67 -12.11 -2.99 -7.55
N ASP A 68 -11.81 -4.19 -8.03
CA ASP A 68 -12.78 -5.02 -8.76
C ASP A 68 -13.96 -5.43 -7.88
N SER A 69 -13.68 -5.99 -6.70
CA SER A 69 -14.71 -6.40 -5.73
C SER A 69 -15.62 -5.22 -5.32
N GLN A 70 -15.06 -4.02 -5.14
CA GLN A 70 -15.86 -2.83 -4.81
C GLN A 70 -16.80 -2.42 -5.95
N ARG A 71 -16.36 -2.49 -7.21
CA ARG A 71 -17.24 -2.24 -8.36
C ARG A 71 -18.41 -3.24 -8.40
N ARG A 72 -18.14 -4.50 -8.07
CA ARG A 72 -19.16 -5.57 -8.01
C ARG A 72 -20.15 -5.35 -6.86
N ARG A 73 -19.67 -4.90 -5.70
CA ARG A 73 -20.42 -4.79 -4.44
C ARG A 73 -21.24 -3.50 -4.34
N LEU A 74 -20.66 -2.37 -4.73
CA LEU A 74 -21.21 -1.02 -4.55
C LEU A 74 -21.54 -0.31 -5.87
N GLY A 75 -21.15 -0.89 -7.01
CA GLY A 75 -21.30 -0.31 -8.34
C GLY A 75 -20.03 0.38 -8.83
N SER A 76 -19.98 0.68 -10.14
CA SER A 76 -18.79 1.30 -10.78
C SER A 76 -18.39 2.63 -10.15
N GLU A 77 -19.39 3.36 -9.64
CA GLU A 77 -19.24 4.71 -9.10
C GLU A 77 -19.06 4.73 -7.57
N PHE A 78 -18.65 3.64 -6.94
CA PHE A 78 -18.52 3.56 -5.47
C PHE A 78 -17.63 4.65 -4.85
N ARG A 79 -16.72 5.22 -5.63
CA ARG A 79 -15.85 6.36 -5.22
C ARG A 79 -16.57 7.70 -5.13
N LYS A 80 -17.78 7.82 -5.70
CA LYS A 80 -18.65 9.00 -5.57
C LYS A 80 -19.45 9.01 -4.26
N LEU A 81 -19.47 7.90 -3.51
CA LEU A 81 -20.07 7.85 -2.18
C LEU A 81 -19.31 8.78 -1.24
N ALA A 82 -20.04 9.52 -0.40
CA ALA A 82 -19.45 10.54 0.47
C ALA A 82 -18.29 10.00 1.33
N ILE A 83 -18.43 8.79 1.88
CA ILE A 83 -17.40 8.16 2.71
C ILE A 83 -16.14 7.73 1.95
N ASN A 84 -16.24 7.52 0.63
CA ASN A 84 -15.15 7.04 -0.22
C ASN A 84 -14.54 8.17 -1.08
N GLN A 85 -15.06 9.38 -0.96
CA GLN A 85 -14.67 10.49 -1.82
C GLN A 85 -13.25 10.95 -1.48
N GLN A 86 -12.35 10.86 -2.46
CA GLN A 86 -11.03 11.45 -2.38
C GLN A 86 -10.99 12.71 -3.25
N GLN A 87 -10.53 13.82 -2.67
CA GLN A 87 -10.39 15.08 -3.38
C GLN A 87 -9.42 14.92 -4.56
N ASN A 88 -9.82 15.42 -5.74
CA ASN A 88 -9.03 15.39 -6.98
C ASN A 88 -8.64 13.99 -7.49
N TRP A 89 -9.30 12.93 -7.03
CA TRP A 89 -9.02 11.59 -7.51
C TRP A 89 -9.53 11.40 -8.95
N THR A 90 -8.70 10.79 -9.80
CA THR A 90 -9.07 10.34 -11.14
C THR A 90 -8.70 8.87 -11.33
N PRO A 91 -9.30 8.14 -12.29
CA PRO A 91 -8.90 6.77 -12.59
C PRO A 91 -7.41 6.58 -12.88
N ALA A 92 -6.73 7.62 -13.39
CA ALA A 92 -5.28 7.60 -13.63
C ALA A 92 -4.45 7.57 -12.32
N ASN A 93 -5.05 7.84 -11.16
CA ASN A 93 -4.42 7.71 -9.84
C ASN A 93 -4.37 6.27 -9.31
N GLN A 94 -5.06 5.34 -9.95
CA GLN A 94 -5.04 3.94 -9.52
C GLN A 94 -3.75 3.26 -10.01
N ILE A 95 -3.00 2.67 -9.09
CA ILE A 95 -1.76 1.92 -9.38
C ILE A 95 -2.04 0.43 -9.26
N THR A 96 -1.96 -0.30 -10.37
CA THR A 96 -2.39 -1.71 -10.46
C THR A 96 -1.28 -2.71 -10.76
N SER A 97 -0.06 -2.23 -11.03
CA SER A 97 1.15 -3.04 -11.24
C SER A 97 2.38 -2.13 -11.22
N GLY A 98 3.56 -2.68 -10.87
CA GLY A 98 4.83 -1.99 -10.60
C GLY A 98 5.50 -1.20 -11.74
N ASP A 99 4.78 -0.81 -12.80
CA ASP A 99 5.26 0.27 -13.68
C ASP A 99 5.11 1.58 -12.91
N GLY A 100 6.10 1.87 -12.07
CA GLY A 100 6.15 2.99 -11.17
C GLY A 100 5.78 4.31 -11.85
N ARG A 101 5.10 5.19 -11.11
CA ARG A 101 4.96 6.58 -11.55
C ARG A 101 6.34 7.22 -11.51
N TYR A 102 6.80 7.75 -12.63
CA TYR A 102 7.96 8.65 -12.65
C TYR A 102 7.59 9.90 -11.84
N VAL A 103 7.97 9.93 -10.57
CA VAL A 103 7.94 11.14 -9.76
C VAL A 103 9.20 11.94 -10.05
N GLU A 104 9.05 13.12 -10.65
CA GLU A 104 10.13 14.12 -10.66
C GLU A 104 10.34 14.59 -9.22
N GLY A 105 11.29 13.95 -8.56
CA GLY A 105 11.66 14.21 -7.18
C GLY A 105 12.91 13.42 -6.85
N LYS A 106 13.82 14.03 -6.11
CA LYS A 106 14.99 13.30 -5.61
C LYS A 106 14.47 12.31 -4.56
N LEU A 107 14.37 11.04 -4.94
CA LEU A 107 14.13 9.93 -4.01
C LEU A 107 15.31 9.91 -3.01
N GLU A 108 15.21 10.66 -1.92
CA GLU A 108 16.12 10.51 -0.78
C GLU A 108 15.67 9.29 0.02
N ARG A 109 15.99 8.10 -0.51
CA ARG A 109 16.12 6.92 0.33
C ARG A 109 17.29 7.21 1.29
N THR A 110 17.03 7.38 2.58
CA THR A 110 18.09 7.30 3.59
C THR A 110 18.81 5.98 3.35
N SER A 111 20.07 6.09 2.93
CA SER A 111 20.83 4.99 2.39
C SER A 111 20.98 3.90 3.45
N ILE A 112 20.33 2.75 3.25
CA ILE A 112 20.83 1.52 3.84
C ILE A 112 22.16 1.26 3.14
N THR A 113 23.24 1.09 3.91
CA THR A 113 24.64 1.19 3.48
C THR A 113 25.07 0.20 2.38
N LYS A 114 24.21 -0.71 1.93
CA LYS A 114 24.50 -1.62 0.81
C LYS A 114 23.26 -1.81 -0.07
N GLN A 115 23.35 -1.35 -1.30
CA GLN A 115 22.28 -1.39 -2.30
C GLN A 115 22.50 -2.48 -3.37
N ASP A 116 23.68 -3.13 -3.37
CA ASP A 116 24.09 -4.14 -4.36
C ASP A 116 24.68 -5.40 -3.69
N ASP A 117 23.85 -6.24 -3.08
CA ASP A 117 24.25 -7.62 -2.76
C ASP A 117 23.22 -8.61 -3.27
N PHE A 118 23.26 -8.83 -4.59
CA PHE A 118 22.56 -9.91 -5.28
C PHE A 118 23.49 -11.13 -5.48
N THR A 119 24.48 -11.35 -4.59
CA THR A 119 25.36 -12.52 -4.73
C THR A 119 24.60 -13.80 -4.35
N GLN A 120 24.61 -14.75 -5.27
CA GLN A 120 24.00 -16.07 -5.12
C GLN A 120 24.69 -16.85 -3.98
N PRO A 121 23.97 -17.77 -3.31
CA PRO A 121 24.51 -18.51 -2.18
C PRO A 121 25.52 -19.59 -2.63
N THR A 122 26.77 -19.23 -2.99
CA THR A 122 27.91 -20.19 -3.02
C THR A 122 29.34 -19.63 -3.14
N GLU A 123 29.65 -18.38 -2.77
CA GLU A 123 31.07 -17.94 -2.72
C GLU A 123 31.57 -17.80 -1.28
N PHE A 124 32.49 -18.69 -0.90
CA PHE A 124 33.28 -18.61 0.33
C PHE A 124 34.45 -17.64 0.12
N TYR A 125 34.71 -16.81 1.14
CA TYR A 125 36.06 -16.37 1.49
C TYR A 125 36.35 -16.80 2.92
#